data_AF-A0A969E3Q3-F1
#
_entry.id   AF-A0A969E3Q3-F1
#
_cell.length_a   1.000
_cell.length_b   1.000
_cell.length_c   1.000
_cell.angle_alpha   90.00
_cell.angle_beta   90.00
_cell.angle_gamma   90.00
#
_symmetry.space_group_name_H-M   'P 1'
#
loop_
_entity.id
_entity.type
_entity.pdbx_description
1 polymer ?
#
loop_
_entity_poly.entity_id
_entity_poly.type
_entity_poly.pdbx_seq_one_letter_code
_entity_poly.pdbx_strand_id
1 'polypeptide(L)'
;LPFINIVTQANDSSSILTFSNTDTEGVFEIDLPSAKTFVIRAAALGFEAKNIRLNAENLPENLVFILSPKELLLKEAVVTASSKVIERNDTTTFKADAFRDSTERNLEQLLAKLPGVEVDKNTGQIFVQGKPIKKIFIEGDDLTGRNYQLMSQNLAADVVDKIQIIDRFTENKLLKGLKKPTIRL
;
A
#
# COMPACT_ATOMS: atom_id res chain seq x y z
N LEU A 1 27.93 11.89 -3.09
CA LEU A 1 27.11 10.66 -3.27
C LEU A 1 26.55 10.71 -4.68
N PRO A 2 26.63 9.64 -5.48
CA PRO A 2 26.27 9.68 -6.89
C PRO A 2 24.75 9.58 -7.14
N PHE A 3 24.31 10.13 -8.26
CA PHE A 3 22.92 10.06 -8.78
C PHE A 3 21.82 10.47 -7.78
N ILE A 4 22.13 11.41 -6.88
CA ILE A 4 21.15 12.01 -5.98
C ILE A 4 20.32 13.04 -6.72
N ASN A 5 19.01 13.03 -6.48
CA ASN A 5 18.11 14.04 -7.00
C ASN A 5 18.18 15.31 -6.13
N ILE A 6 18.49 16.44 -6.78
CA ILE A 6 18.52 17.77 -6.21
C ILE A 6 17.34 18.55 -6.78
N VAL A 7 16.42 18.97 -5.91
CA VAL A 7 15.19 19.66 -6.32
C VAL A 7 15.15 21.04 -5.70
N THR A 8 14.91 22.07 -6.52
CA THR A 8 14.64 23.42 -6.04
C THR A 8 13.14 23.65 -6.01
N GLN A 9 12.62 24.03 -4.85
CA GLN A 9 11.21 24.28 -4.61
C GLN A 9 10.96 25.76 -4.30
N ALA A 10 9.76 26.22 -4.65
CA ALA A 10 9.28 27.51 -4.19
C ALA A 10 9.25 27.55 -2.65
N ASN A 11 9.44 28.73 -2.09
CA ASN A 11 9.54 28.85 -0.66
C ASN A 11 8.19 28.73 0.07
N ASP A 12 7.11 29.15 -0.60
CA ASP A 12 5.74 29.26 -0.09
C ASP A 12 4.84 28.08 -0.50
N SER A 13 5.32 27.20 -1.39
CA SER A 13 4.59 26.05 -1.88
C SER A 13 5.54 24.90 -2.16
N SER A 14 5.05 23.66 -2.15
CA SER A 14 5.84 22.48 -2.53
C SER A 14 6.11 22.38 -4.04
N SER A 15 5.81 23.45 -4.80
CA SER A 15 5.97 23.52 -6.25
C SER A 15 7.43 23.40 -6.64
N ILE A 16 7.72 22.51 -7.58
CA ILE A 16 9.08 22.30 -8.11
C ILE A 16 9.36 23.39 -9.13
N LEU A 17 10.45 24.12 -8.93
CA LEU A 17 10.92 25.17 -9.84
C LEU A 17 11.92 24.61 -10.85
N THR A 18 12.87 23.79 -10.38
CA THR A 18 13.87 23.11 -11.21
C THR A 18 14.40 21.88 -10.48
N PHE A 19 15.14 21.03 -11.19
CA PHE A 19 15.80 19.86 -10.64
C PHE A 19 17.11 19.58 -11.38
N SER A 20 18.04 18.92 -10.69
CA SER A 20 19.25 18.34 -11.27
C SER A 20 19.62 17.05 -10.54
N ASN A 21 20.64 16.36 -11.03
CA ASN A 21 21.16 15.17 -10.35
C ASN A 21 22.66 15.31 -10.15
N THR A 22 23.17 14.71 -9.08
CA THR A 22 24.61 14.62 -8.89
C THR A 22 25.24 13.62 -9.86
N ASP A 23 26.45 13.90 -10.33
CA ASP A 23 27.25 13.00 -11.16
C ASP A 23 27.80 11.78 -10.40
N THR A 24 28.74 11.05 -11.00
CA THR A 24 29.40 9.88 -10.39
C THR A 24 30.27 10.22 -9.17
N GLU A 25 30.74 11.45 -9.06
CA GLU A 25 31.56 11.92 -7.93
C GLU A 25 30.70 12.61 -6.84
N GLY A 26 29.44 12.90 -7.15
CA GLY A 26 28.49 13.53 -6.25
C GLY A 26 28.41 15.05 -6.39
N VAL A 27 28.97 15.61 -7.47
CA VAL A 27 28.90 17.03 -7.80
C VAL A 27 27.60 17.29 -8.56
N PHE A 28 26.96 18.44 -8.31
CA PHE A 28 25.77 18.86 -9.04
C PHE A 28 25.90 20.32 -9.47
N GLU A 29 25.26 20.64 -10.58
CA GLU A 29 25.04 22.00 -11.05
C GLU A 29 23.52 22.20 -11.17
N ILE A 30 23.04 23.40 -10.85
CA ILE A 30 21.60 23.70 -10.90
C ILE A 30 21.38 25.16 -11.25
N ASP A 31 20.53 25.39 -12.25
CA ASP A 31 20.12 26.73 -12.64
C ASP A 31 19.19 27.30 -11.58
N LEU A 32 19.64 28.35 -10.88
CA LEU A 32 18.84 28.95 -9.82
C LEU A 32 17.64 29.72 -10.41
N PRO A 33 16.43 29.51 -9.87
CA PRO A 33 15.25 30.20 -10.36
C PRO A 33 15.30 31.69 -9.99
N SER A 34 14.61 32.55 -10.74
CA SER A 34 14.50 33.99 -10.47
C SER A 34 13.72 34.35 -9.19
N ALA A 35 13.40 33.37 -8.35
CA ALA A 35 12.68 33.57 -7.10
C ALA A 35 13.59 34.19 -6.03
N LYS A 36 13.07 35.16 -5.27
CA LYS A 36 13.83 35.81 -4.19
C LYS A 36 14.25 34.85 -3.08
N THR A 37 13.47 33.80 -2.83
CA THR A 37 13.80 32.78 -1.83
C THR A 37 13.28 31.43 -2.31
N PHE A 38 14.07 30.39 -2.12
CA PHE A 38 13.73 29.03 -2.53
C PHE A 38 14.39 28.01 -1.60
N VAL A 39 13.94 26.76 -1.69
CA VAL A 39 14.48 25.65 -0.90
C VAL A 39 15.12 24.65 -1.85
N ILE A 40 16.40 24.33 -1.64
CA ILE A 40 17.07 23.24 -2.32
C ILE A 40 16.99 22.01 -1.42
N ARG A 41 16.45 20.92 -1.97
CA ARG A 41 16.27 19.64 -1.32
C ARG A 41 17.12 18.58 -2.00
N ALA A 42 18.01 17.95 -1.23
CA ALA A 42 18.73 16.76 -1.66
C ALA A 42 18.05 15.52 -1.07
N ALA A 43 17.68 14.56 -1.94
CA ALA A 43 17.01 13.33 -1.53
C ALA A 43 17.58 12.10 -2.25
N ALA A 44 17.86 11.06 -1.48
CA ALA A 44 18.33 9.77 -1.99
C ALA A 44 17.64 8.62 -1.25
N LEU A 45 17.44 7.51 -1.96
CA LEU A 45 16.86 6.30 -1.36
C LEU A 45 17.79 5.78 -0.26
N GLY A 46 17.25 5.54 0.94
CA GLY A 46 18.02 5.06 2.09
C GLY A 46 18.76 6.15 2.85
N PHE A 47 18.47 7.42 2.57
CA PHE A 47 19.02 8.56 3.29
C PHE A 47 17.92 9.50 3.77
N GLU A 48 18.19 10.25 4.84
CA GLU A 48 17.33 11.35 5.26
C GLU A 48 17.49 12.53 4.29
N ALA A 49 16.38 13.01 3.75
CA ALA A 49 16.40 14.17 2.85
C ALA A 49 16.78 15.43 3.62
N LYS A 50 17.61 16.28 3.01
CA LYS A 50 18.09 17.52 3.62
C LYS A 50 17.68 18.72 2.79
N ASN A 51 17.15 19.72 3.47
CA ASN A 51 16.65 20.96 2.87
C ASN A 51 17.51 22.13 3.31
N ILE A 52 17.89 22.99 2.38
CA ILE A 52 18.55 24.27 2.66
C ILE A 52 17.75 25.37 1.98
N ARG A 53 17.33 26.36 2.77
CA ARG A 53 16.64 27.54 2.26
C ARG A 53 17.67 28.60 1.89
N LEU A 54 17.58 29.13 0.68
CA LEU A 54 18.49 30.14 0.15
C LEU A 54 17.74 31.38 -0.30
N ASN A 55 18.41 32.53 -0.19
CA ASN A 55 17.96 33.80 -0.75
C ASN A 55 18.87 34.13 -1.94
N ALA A 56 18.28 34.49 -3.07
CA ALA A 56 19.00 34.85 -4.29
C ALA A 56 19.97 36.04 -4.09
N GLU A 57 19.72 36.90 -3.10
CA GLU A 57 20.56 38.05 -2.76
C GLU A 57 21.81 37.68 -1.95
N ASN A 58 21.90 36.46 -1.41
CA ASN A 58 23.03 36.01 -0.59
C ASN A 58 23.28 34.51 -0.78
N LEU A 59 23.76 34.15 -1.97
CA LEU A 59 24.04 32.77 -2.33
C LEU A 59 25.46 32.36 -1.89
N PRO A 60 25.62 31.17 -1.30
CA PRO A 60 26.95 30.63 -1.01
C PRO A 60 27.65 30.25 -2.32
N GLU A 61 28.97 30.42 -2.35
CA GLU A 61 29.82 30.02 -3.49
C GLU A 61 29.78 28.50 -3.73
N ASN A 62 29.69 27.72 -2.64
CA ASN A 62 29.56 26.27 -2.69
C ASN A 62 28.47 25.79 -1.75
N LEU A 63 27.68 24.81 -2.21
CA LEU A 63 26.61 24.20 -1.43
C LEU A 63 26.89 22.71 -1.22
N VAL A 64 27.03 22.29 0.04
CA VAL A 64 27.35 20.89 0.39
C VAL A 64 26.20 20.26 1.16
N PHE A 65 25.70 19.14 0.63
CA PHE A 65 24.72 18.29 1.31
C PHE A 65 25.40 17.06 1.92
N ILE A 66 25.38 16.99 3.25
CA ILE A 66 25.74 15.78 3.99
C ILE A 66 24.45 15.07 4.35
N LEU A 67 24.23 13.90 3.73
CA LEU A 67 23.06 13.06 4.00
C LEU A 67 23.42 11.93 4.96
N SER A 68 22.57 11.72 5.95
CA SER A 68 22.71 10.62 6.90
C SER A 68 21.96 9.39 6.38
N PRO A 69 22.53 8.18 6.49
CA PRO A 69 21.78 6.95 6.22
C PRO A 69 20.51 6.91 7.06
N LYS A 70 19.39 6.62 6.42
CA LYS A 70 18.13 6.37 7.08
C LYS A 70 17.94 4.87 7.14
N GLU A 71 17.65 4.34 8.32
CA GLU A 71 17.15 2.98 8.43
C GLU A 71 15.82 2.89 7.67
N LEU A 72 15.88 2.36 6.46
CA LEU A 72 14.71 1.91 5.72
C LEU A 72 14.21 0.64 6.41
N LEU A 73 13.59 0.80 7.58
CA LEU A 73 12.54 -0.11 7.97
C LEU A 73 11.50 -0.01 6.85
N LEU A 74 11.46 -1.03 5.98
CA LEU A 74 10.36 -1.30 5.07
C LEU A 74 9.11 -1.48 5.92
N LYS A 75 8.55 -0.36 6.39
CA LYS A 75 7.16 -0.30 6.80
C LYS A 75 6.42 -0.61 5.51
N GLU A 76 5.81 -1.79 5.48
CA GLU A 76 4.72 -2.16 4.57
C GLU A 76 3.95 -0.88 4.23
N ALA A 77 3.69 -0.65 2.94
CA ALA A 77 3.06 0.57 2.46
C ALA A 77 1.79 0.87 3.27
N VAL A 78 1.90 1.70 4.30
CA VAL A 78 0.75 2.27 4.99
C VAL A 78 0.34 3.42 4.11
N VAL A 79 -0.53 3.12 3.13
CA VAL A 79 -1.26 4.14 2.41
C VAL A 79 -2.17 4.84 3.43
N THR A 80 -1.68 5.96 3.96
CA THR A 80 -2.44 6.84 4.86
C THR A 80 -3.48 7.61 4.05
N ALA A 81 -4.60 6.95 3.77
CA ALA A 81 -5.88 7.57 3.46
C ALA A 81 -6.94 6.48 3.54
N SER A 82 -7.54 6.24 4.71
CA SER A 82 -8.83 5.51 4.89
C SER A 82 -9.13 4.45 3.82
N SER A 83 -8.16 3.57 3.53
CA SER A 83 -8.18 2.85 2.26
C SER A 83 -9.18 1.72 2.35
N LYS A 84 -10.04 1.64 1.33
CA LYS A 84 -11.06 0.60 1.18
C LYS A 84 -10.42 -0.81 1.19
N VAL A 85 -9.17 -0.87 0.75
CA VAL A 85 -8.31 -2.07 0.69
C VAL A 85 -6.98 -1.76 1.39
N ILE A 86 -6.50 -2.69 2.20
CA ILE A 86 -5.21 -2.63 2.92
C ILE A 86 -4.47 -3.93 2.63
N GLU A 87 -3.31 -3.85 1.98
CA GLU A 87 -2.46 -5.00 1.71
C GLU A 87 -1.32 -5.08 2.72
N ARG A 88 -1.16 -6.25 3.35
CA ARG A 88 -0.16 -6.50 4.38
C ARG A 88 0.42 -7.91 4.27
N ASN A 89 1.68 -8.03 3.88
CA ASN A 89 2.36 -9.30 3.58
C ASN A 89 1.53 -10.18 2.62
N ASP A 90 1.00 -11.31 3.13
CA ASP A 90 0.20 -12.28 2.40
C ASP A 90 -1.31 -12.07 2.64
N THR A 91 -1.72 -10.94 3.22
CA THR A 91 -3.12 -10.65 3.58
C THR A 91 -3.62 -9.35 2.97
N THR A 92 -4.68 -9.43 2.18
CA THR A 92 -5.44 -8.28 1.69
C THR A 92 -6.70 -8.10 2.52
N THR A 93 -6.84 -6.95 3.17
CA THR A 93 -7.97 -6.60 4.03
C THR A 93 -8.86 -5.60 3.31
N PHE A 94 -10.13 -5.95 3.11
CA PHE A 94 -11.18 -5.10 2.60
C PHE A 94 -12.07 -4.62 3.74
N LYS A 95 -12.43 -3.33 3.73
CA LYS A 95 -13.51 -2.81 4.57
C LYS A 95 -14.84 -3.11 3.86
N ALA A 96 -15.72 -3.87 4.46
CA ALA A 96 -16.96 -4.30 3.78
C ALA A 96 -17.82 -3.11 3.33
N ASP A 97 -17.99 -2.10 4.19
CA ASP A 97 -18.72 -0.86 3.89
C ASP A 97 -18.27 -0.16 2.60
N ALA A 98 -16.99 -0.30 2.26
CA ALA A 98 -16.44 0.36 1.09
C ALA A 98 -16.87 -0.26 -0.24
N PHE A 99 -17.38 -1.50 -0.20
CA PHE A 99 -17.80 -2.32 -1.34
C PHE A 99 -19.29 -2.67 -1.31
N ARG A 100 -20.01 -2.27 -0.26
CA ARG A 100 -21.47 -2.31 -0.21
C ARG A 100 -22.04 -1.16 -1.04
N ASP A 101 -23.01 -1.48 -1.90
CA ASP A 101 -23.91 -0.49 -2.50
C ASP A 101 -25.36 -0.67 -2.02
N SER A 102 -25.57 -1.50 -0.98
CA SER A 102 -26.87 -1.82 -0.37
C SER A 102 -27.79 -2.69 -1.24
N THR A 103 -27.29 -3.23 -2.36
CA THR A 103 -28.03 -4.20 -3.17
C THR A 103 -27.77 -5.65 -2.75
N GLU A 104 -26.73 -5.87 -1.95
CA GLU A 104 -26.30 -7.19 -1.49
C GLU A 104 -27.16 -7.65 -0.32
N ARG A 105 -27.78 -8.82 -0.46
CA ARG A 105 -28.57 -9.44 0.61
C ARG A 105 -27.72 -10.30 1.54
N ASN A 106 -26.69 -10.92 1.00
CA ASN A 106 -25.89 -11.90 1.71
C ASN A 106 -24.39 -11.76 1.43
N LEU A 107 -23.59 -12.48 2.21
CA LEU A 107 -22.14 -12.48 2.13
C LEU A 107 -21.62 -12.88 0.73
N GLU A 108 -22.27 -13.80 0.03
CA GLU A 108 -21.86 -14.19 -1.34
C GLU A 108 -21.91 -13.00 -2.31
N GLN A 109 -22.98 -12.22 -2.25
CA GLN A 109 -23.15 -11.04 -3.11
C GLN A 109 -22.14 -9.94 -2.75
N LEU A 110 -21.79 -9.80 -1.47
CA LEU A 110 -20.74 -8.89 -1.01
C LEU A 110 -19.35 -9.35 -1.48
N LEU A 111 -19.03 -10.64 -1.33
CA LEU A 111 -17.76 -11.22 -1.76
C LEU A 111 -17.56 -11.08 -3.28
N ALA A 112 -18.62 -11.26 -4.07
CA ALA A 112 -18.57 -11.09 -5.52
C ALA A 112 -18.24 -9.65 -5.99
N LYS A 113 -18.33 -8.66 -5.10
CA LYS A 113 -17.94 -7.27 -5.38
C LYS A 113 -16.51 -6.95 -5.02
N LEU A 114 -15.81 -7.87 -4.37
CA LEU A 114 -14.41 -7.68 -4.04
C LEU A 114 -13.53 -7.90 -5.29
N PRO A 115 -12.54 -7.03 -5.53
CA PRO A 115 -11.58 -7.21 -6.61
C PRO A 115 -10.89 -8.58 -6.55
N GLY A 116 -10.90 -9.30 -7.66
CA GLY A 116 -10.25 -10.61 -7.78
C GLY A 116 -10.97 -11.74 -7.04
N VAL A 117 -12.20 -11.52 -6.57
CA VAL A 117 -13.06 -12.56 -6.01
C VAL A 117 -14.16 -12.90 -7.00
N GLU A 118 -14.35 -14.18 -7.25
CA GLU A 118 -15.42 -14.71 -8.09
C GLU A 118 -16.24 -15.71 -7.28
N VAL A 119 -17.55 -15.65 -7.41
CA VAL A 119 -18.47 -16.61 -6.77
C VAL A 119 -19.24 -17.31 -7.87
N ASP A 120 -19.10 -18.64 -7.94
CA ASP A 120 -19.86 -19.46 -8.87
C ASP A 120 -21.33 -19.46 -8.47
N LYS A 121 -22.19 -18.96 -9.37
CA LYS A 121 -23.63 -18.77 -9.09
C LYS A 121 -24.41 -20.08 -8.93
N ASN A 122 -23.90 -21.19 -9.46
CA ASN A 122 -24.59 -22.48 -9.44
C ASN A 122 -24.21 -23.29 -8.19
N THR A 123 -22.96 -23.16 -7.76
CA THR A 123 -22.38 -23.97 -6.68
C THR A 123 -22.11 -23.18 -5.41
N GLY A 124 -22.09 -21.84 -5.44
CA GLY A 124 -21.66 -20.99 -4.33
C GLY A 124 -20.17 -21.10 -4.03
N GLN A 125 -19.38 -21.70 -4.93
CA GLN A 125 -17.95 -21.85 -4.74
C GLN A 125 -17.24 -20.52 -4.92
N ILE A 126 -16.40 -20.15 -3.95
CA ILE A 126 -15.66 -18.88 -3.96
C ILE A 126 -14.25 -19.13 -4.51
N PHE A 127 -13.85 -18.28 -5.45
CA PHE A 127 -12.52 -18.23 -6.06
C PHE A 127 -11.88 -16.88 -5.77
N VAL A 128 -10.58 -16.92 -5.50
CA VAL A 128 -9.73 -15.74 -5.31
C VAL A 128 -8.60 -15.84 -6.30
N GLN A 129 -8.46 -14.83 -7.17
CA GLN A 129 -7.45 -14.78 -8.23
C GLN A 129 -7.44 -16.07 -9.08
N GLY A 130 -8.63 -16.56 -9.44
CA GLY A 130 -8.82 -17.78 -10.24
C GLY A 130 -8.52 -19.09 -9.49
N LYS A 131 -8.27 -19.07 -8.18
CA LYS A 131 -8.01 -20.26 -7.36
C LYS A 131 -9.17 -20.47 -6.37
N PRO A 132 -9.71 -21.71 -6.24
CA PRO A 132 -10.74 -21.98 -5.25
C PRO A 132 -10.18 -21.77 -3.84
N ILE A 133 -10.96 -21.12 -2.98
CA ILE A 133 -10.56 -20.95 -1.58
C ILE A 133 -10.48 -22.32 -0.91
N LYS A 134 -9.50 -22.50 -0.03
CA LYS A 134 -9.38 -23.74 0.74
C LYS A 134 -10.16 -23.65 2.05
N LYS A 135 -10.13 -22.48 2.69
CA LYS A 135 -10.69 -22.26 4.02
C LYS A 135 -11.43 -20.95 4.11
N ILE A 136 -12.46 -20.96 4.94
CA ILE A 136 -13.20 -19.76 5.33
C ILE A 136 -13.39 -19.75 6.84
N PHE A 137 -13.08 -18.61 7.45
CA PHE A 137 -13.27 -18.38 8.87
C PHE A 137 -14.26 -17.23 9.07
N ILE A 138 -15.15 -17.35 10.05
CA ILE A 138 -16.01 -16.25 10.52
C ILE A 138 -15.74 -16.09 12.02
N GLU A 139 -15.37 -14.89 12.46
CA GLU A 139 -15.06 -14.62 13.89
C GLU A 139 -13.98 -15.56 14.46
N GLY A 140 -13.10 -16.08 13.59
CA GLY A 140 -12.05 -17.03 13.95
C GLY A 140 -12.46 -18.50 13.93
N ASP A 141 -13.74 -18.82 13.78
CA ASP A 141 -14.23 -20.19 13.66
C ASP A 141 -14.03 -20.74 12.24
N ASP A 142 -13.45 -21.93 12.11
CA ASP A 142 -13.27 -22.61 10.82
C ASP A 142 -14.59 -23.24 10.36
N LEU A 143 -15.13 -22.73 9.27
CA LEU A 143 -16.39 -23.21 8.67
C LEU A 143 -16.16 -24.09 7.43
N THR A 144 -14.91 -24.43 7.15
CA THR A 144 -14.54 -25.29 6.02
C THR A 144 -15.16 -26.68 6.20
N GLY A 145 -15.83 -27.18 5.16
CA GLY A 145 -16.43 -28.53 5.16
C GLY A 145 -17.78 -28.66 5.90
N ARG A 146 -18.25 -27.61 6.61
CA ARG A 146 -19.59 -27.56 7.22
C ARG A 146 -20.63 -26.89 6.30
N ASN A 147 -20.51 -27.06 4.99
CA ASN A 147 -21.28 -26.35 3.97
C ASN A 147 -21.23 -24.82 4.14
N TYR A 148 -20.03 -24.24 4.09
CA TYR A 148 -19.88 -22.78 4.13
C TYR A 148 -20.77 -22.05 3.11
N GLN A 149 -21.07 -22.69 1.97
CA GLN A 149 -22.03 -22.24 0.95
C GLN A 149 -23.41 -21.90 1.55
N LEU A 150 -23.92 -22.73 2.46
CA LEU A 150 -25.20 -22.46 3.14
C LEU A 150 -25.10 -21.27 4.09
N MET A 151 -23.93 -21.08 4.72
CA MET A 151 -23.72 -19.97 5.66
C MET A 151 -23.48 -18.66 4.92
N SER A 152 -22.75 -18.66 3.79
CA SER A 152 -22.54 -17.48 2.96
C SER A 152 -23.83 -16.98 2.31
N GLN A 153 -24.78 -17.87 2.05
CA GLN A 153 -26.11 -17.51 1.56
C GLN A 153 -27.01 -16.88 2.63
N ASN A 154 -26.82 -17.25 3.91
CA ASN A 154 -27.68 -16.84 5.02
C ASN A 154 -27.06 -15.73 5.90
N LEU A 155 -25.75 -15.50 5.83
CA LEU A 155 -25.12 -14.40 6.54
C LEU A 155 -25.47 -13.10 5.82
N ALA A 156 -26.17 -12.22 6.53
CA ALA A 156 -26.55 -10.92 6.01
C ALA A 156 -25.31 -10.10 5.65
N ALA A 157 -25.38 -9.37 4.54
CA ALA A 157 -24.22 -8.66 4.03
C ALA A 157 -23.77 -7.52 4.95
N ASP A 158 -24.65 -6.99 5.81
CA ASP A 158 -24.50 -5.83 6.70
C ASP A 158 -23.76 -6.13 8.01
N VAL A 159 -23.78 -7.37 8.48
CA VAL A 159 -23.11 -7.77 9.74
C VAL A 159 -21.58 -7.93 9.60
N VAL A 160 -21.05 -7.88 8.39
CA VAL A 160 -19.62 -8.10 8.10
C VAL A 160 -18.84 -6.79 8.18
N ASP A 161 -17.99 -6.55 9.17
CA ASP A 161 -17.20 -5.30 9.18
C ASP A 161 -16.04 -5.34 8.16
N LYS A 162 -15.38 -6.49 8.08
CA LYS A 162 -14.07 -6.63 7.44
C LYS A 162 -13.94 -7.97 6.76
N ILE A 163 -13.22 -8.00 5.65
CA ILE A 163 -12.96 -9.23 4.90
C ILE A 163 -11.46 -9.30 4.65
N GLN A 164 -10.82 -10.38 5.08
CA GLN A 164 -9.40 -10.60 4.90
C GLN A 164 -9.17 -11.81 3.99
N ILE A 165 -8.46 -11.59 2.90
CA ILE A 165 -8.02 -12.63 1.97
C ILE A 165 -6.55 -12.93 2.26
N ILE A 166 -6.24 -14.15 2.63
CA ILE A 166 -4.89 -14.62 2.96
C ILE A 166 -4.42 -15.57 1.88
N ASP A 167 -3.47 -15.15 1.05
CA ASP A 167 -3.01 -15.92 -0.11
C ASP A 167 -2.20 -17.17 0.29
N ARG A 168 -1.44 -17.07 1.39
CA ARG A 168 -0.52 -18.12 1.86
C ARG A 168 -0.82 -18.56 3.28
N PHE A 169 -2.06 -18.97 3.53
CA PHE A 169 -2.44 -19.47 4.84
C PHE A 169 -1.68 -20.77 5.18
N THR A 170 -1.06 -20.79 6.36
CA THR A 170 -0.28 -21.92 6.87
C THR A 170 -0.78 -22.25 8.28
N GLU A 171 -1.42 -23.40 8.47
CA GLU A 171 -1.99 -23.81 9.78
C GLU A 171 -0.93 -24.14 10.82
N ASN A 172 0.26 -24.56 10.39
CA ASN A 172 1.32 -25.02 11.26
C ASN A 172 2.67 -24.57 10.68
N LYS A 173 3.54 -23.94 11.49
CA LYS A 173 4.86 -23.44 11.06
C LYS A 173 5.74 -24.51 10.39
N LEU A 174 5.40 -25.80 10.55
CA LEU A 174 6.09 -26.97 10.03
C LEU A 174 5.63 -27.44 8.63
N LEU A 175 4.48 -26.99 8.11
CA LEU A 175 3.93 -27.46 6.83
C LEU A 175 3.96 -26.37 5.75
N LYS A 176 5.17 -25.99 5.32
CA LYS A 176 5.41 -24.95 4.28
C LYS A 176 4.96 -25.31 2.86
N GLY A 177 4.46 -26.53 2.62
CA GLY A 177 4.33 -27.12 1.29
C GLY A 177 3.00 -26.89 0.55
N LEU A 178 1.89 -26.58 1.23
CA LEU A 178 0.56 -26.52 0.61
C LEU A 178 -0.08 -25.13 0.77
N LYS A 179 0.37 -24.20 -0.06
CA LYS A 179 -0.06 -22.79 -0.07
C LYS A 179 -1.35 -22.63 -0.89
N LYS A 180 -2.47 -22.30 -0.26
CA LYS A 180 -3.75 -21.99 -0.94
C LYS A 180 -4.45 -20.80 -0.26
N PRO A 181 -5.23 -20.01 -1.01
CA PRO A 181 -5.92 -18.83 -0.49
C PRO A 181 -7.00 -19.21 0.55
N THR A 182 -7.20 -18.32 1.52
CA THR A 182 -8.12 -18.45 2.66
C THR A 182 -8.84 -17.13 2.88
N ILE A 183 -10.13 -17.17 3.21
CA ILE A 183 -10.90 -15.99 3.58
C ILE A 183 -11.13 -15.98 5.10
N ARG A 184 -10.99 -14.82 5.73
CA ARG A 184 -11.43 -14.57 7.11
C ARG A 184 -12.38 -13.38 7.10
N LEU A 185 -13.46 -13.51 7.86
CA LEU A 185 -14.52 -12.53 8.04
C LEU A 185 -14.54 -12.12 9.51
#